data_AF-A0A352NJP7-F1
#
_entry.id   AF-A0A352NJP7-F1
#
_cell.length_a   1.000
_cell.length_b   1.000
_cell.length_c   1.000
_cell.angle_alpha   90.00
_cell.angle_beta   90.00
_cell.angle_gamma   90.00
#
_symmetry.space_group_name_H-M   'P 1'
#
loop_
_entity.id
_entity.type
_entity.pdbx_description
1 polymer ?
#
loop_
_entity_poly.entity_id
_entity_poly.type
_entity_poly.pdbx_seq_one_letter_code
_entity_poly.pdbx_strand_id
1 'polypeptide(L)' 'FLAYKLAEQGKLLITIDKWYPSSKLCRFCGTVNAELTLADRVWTCACGQVLDRDINAAINIKNEGCRMLGIA' A
#
# COMPACT_ATOMS: atom_id res chain seq x y z
N PHE A 1 9.61 8.84 -15.30
CA PHE A 1 8.97 10.18 -15.26
C PHE A 1 9.00 10.81 -13.87
N LEU A 2 8.73 10.11 -12.76
CA LEU A 2 8.64 10.77 -11.44
C LEU A 2 9.97 11.25 -10.84
N ALA A 3 11.08 10.54 -11.10
CA ALA A 3 12.37 10.83 -10.47
C ALA A 3 12.86 12.27 -10.68
N TYR A 4 12.81 12.78 -11.91
CA TYR A 4 13.30 14.14 -12.21
C TYR A 4 12.45 15.23 -11.56
N LYS A 5 11.11 15.08 -11.58
CA LYS A 5 10.20 16.04 -10.94
C LYS A 5 10.36 16.11 -9.43
N LEU A 6 10.65 14.97 -8.80
CA LEU A 6 10.93 14.91 -7.37
C LEU A 6 12.28 15.55 -7.05
N ALA A 7 13.31 15.28 -7.87
CA ALA A 7 14.62 15.91 -7.73
C ALA A 7 14.57 17.44 -7.85
N GLU A 8 13.80 17.98 -8.81
CA GLU A 8 13.55 19.43 -8.95
C GLU A 8 12.93 20.06 -7.70
N GLN A 9 12.19 19.28 -6.90
CA GLN A 9 11.56 19.72 -5.65
C GLN A 9 12.38 19.36 -4.40
N GLY A 10 13.58 18.79 -4.54
CA GLY A 10 14.38 18.30 -3.41
C GLY A 10 13.77 17.11 -2.67
N LYS A 11 12.90 16.34 -3.33
CA LYS A 11 12.21 15.17 -2.76
C LYS A 11 12.87 13.85 -3.17
N LEU A 12 12.71 12.85 -2.32
CA LEU A 12 13.17 11.49 -2.57
C LEU A 12 12.10 10.65 -3.26
N LEU A 13 12.52 9.84 -4.24
CA LEU A 13 11.70 8.76 -4.80
C LEU A 13 12.07 7.44 -4.14
N ILE A 14 11.07 6.74 -3.61
CA ILE A 14 11.23 5.43 -2.96
C ILE A 14 10.34 4.44 -3.70
N THR A 15 10.92 3.29 -4.03
CA THR A 15 10.23 2.18 -4.65
C THR A 15 10.16 1.03 -3.66
N ILE A 16 8.98 0.45 -3.50
CA ILE A 16 8.78 -0.77 -2.71
C ILE A 16 8.83 -2.00 -3.61
N ASP A 17 8.90 -3.19 -3.00
CA ASP A 17 8.92 -4.45 -3.75
C ASP A 17 7.65 -4.64 -4.61
N LYS A 18 7.83 -5.19 -5.83
CA LYS A 18 6.74 -5.40 -6.80
C LYS A 18 5.68 -6.38 -6.29
N TRP A 19 6.07 -7.34 -5.45
CA TRP A 19 5.21 -8.39 -4.91
C TRP A 19 4.65 -8.05 -3.54
N TYR A 20 4.93 -6.85 -3.01
CA TYR A 20 4.33 -6.39 -1.78
C TYR A 20 2.79 -6.37 -1.91
N PRO A 21 2.05 -7.08 -1.04
CA PRO A 21 0.61 -7.33 -1.19
C PRO A 21 -0.25 -6.13 -0.78
N SER A 22 0.07 -4.92 -1.24
CA SER A 22 -0.53 -3.65 -0.80
C SER A 22 -2.06 -3.65 -0.79
N SER A 23 -2.72 -4.16 -1.83
CA SER A 23 -4.19 -4.22 -1.92
C SER A 23 -4.82 -5.35 -1.11
N LYS A 24 -4.09 -6.46 -0.95
CA LYS A 24 -4.53 -7.69 -0.28
C LYS A 24 -4.30 -7.65 1.24
N LEU A 25 -3.33 -6.89 1.70
CA LEU A 25 -2.96 -6.74 3.11
C LEU A 25 -3.97 -5.83 3.81
N CYS A 26 -4.63 -6.31 4.85
CA CYS A 26 -5.46 -5.45 5.69
C CYS A 26 -4.58 -4.45 6.44
N ARG A 27 -4.74 -3.14 6.18
CA ARG A 27 -3.97 -2.10 6.86
C ARG A 27 -4.14 -2.07 8.39
N PHE A 28 -5.19 -2.71 8.92
CA PHE A 28 -5.50 -2.68 10.34
C PHE A 28 -4.92 -3.86 11.12
N CYS A 29 -4.95 -5.06 10.54
CA CYS A 29 -4.56 -6.30 11.25
C CYS A 29 -3.48 -7.12 10.55
N GLY A 30 -3.02 -6.71 9.35
CA GLY A 30 -1.98 -7.41 8.60
C GLY A 30 -2.41 -8.71 7.94
N THR A 31 -3.69 -9.11 8.01
CA THR A 31 -4.18 -10.30 7.31
C THR A 31 -4.16 -10.08 5.79
N VAL A 32 -3.64 -11.05 5.04
CA VAL A 32 -3.61 -11.02 3.57
C VAL A 32 -4.81 -11.78 3.00
N ASN A 33 -5.63 -11.10 2.20
CA ASN A 33 -6.71 -11.71 1.43
C ASN A 33 -6.16 -12.30 0.12
N ALA A 34 -5.87 -13.60 0.11
CA ALA A 34 -5.33 -14.29 -1.06
C ALA A 34 -6.29 -14.27 -2.26
N GLU A 35 -7.60 -14.34 -2.00
CA GLU A 35 -8.67 -14.47 -3.00
C GLU A 35 -9.11 -13.14 -3.62
N LEU A 36 -8.57 -12.00 -3.15
CA LEU A 36 -8.93 -10.69 -3.69
C LEU A 36 -8.58 -10.59 -5.19
N THR A 37 -9.59 -10.27 -5.99
CA THR A 37 -9.49 -10.09 -7.44
C THR A 37 -9.42 -8.60 -7.82
N LEU A 38 -9.20 -8.30 -9.10
CA LEU A 38 -9.23 -6.93 -9.61
C LEU A 38 -10.63 -6.32 -9.67
N ALA A 39 -11.68 -7.16 -9.78
CA ALA A 39 -13.07 -6.72 -9.80
C ALA A 39 -13.54 -6.29 -8.41
N ASP A 40 -12.92 -6.82 -7.35
CA ASP A 40 -13.23 -6.47 -5.98
C ASP A 40 -12.74 -5.05 -5.67
N ARG A 41 -13.68 -4.10 -5.63
CA ARG A 41 -13.40 -2.71 -5.26
C ARG A 41 -13.37 -2.53 -3.74
N VAL A 42 -14.15 -3.34 -3.03
CA VAL A 42 -14.27 -3.33 -1.58
C VAL A 42 -14.22 -4.77 -1.07
N TRP A 43 -13.56 -5.01 0.06
CA TRP A 43 -13.57 -6.30 0.74
C TRP A 43 -13.64 -6.15 2.25
N THR A 44 -14.25 -7.14 2.91
CA THR A 44 -14.35 -7.19 4.37
C THR A 44 -13.27 -8.11 4.90
N CYS A 45 -12.42 -7.60 5.79
CA CYS A 45 -11.41 -8.40 6.47
C CYS A 45 -12.04 -9.20 7.62
N ALA A 46 -11.43 -10.34 7.97
CA ALA A 46 -11.80 -11.14 9.13
C ALA A 46 -11.75 -10.36 10.46
N CYS A 47 -10.99 -9.26 10.54
CA CYS A 47 -11.00 -8.35 11.68
C CYS A 47 -12.23 -7.41 11.75
N GLY A 48 -13.20 -7.56 10.83
CA GLY A 48 -14.44 -6.79 10.77
C GLY A 48 -14.34 -5.46 10.01
N GLN A 49 -13.15 -5.08 9.53
CA GLN A 49 -12.96 -3.84 8.78
C GLN A 49 -13.36 -4.00 7.31
N VAL A 50 -14.07 -3.00 6.79
CA VAL A 50 -14.40 -2.87 5.37
C VAL A 50 -13.36 -1.98 4.70
N LEU A 51 -12.78 -2.46 3.61
CA LEU A 51 -11.62 -1.86 2.97
C LEU A 51 -11.93 -1.57 1.50
N ASP A 52 -11.86 -0.30 1.11
CA ASP A 52 -11.70 0.04 -0.31
C ASP A 52 -10.28 -0.38 -0.75
N ARG A 53 -10.20 -1.14 -1.85
CA ARG A 53 -8.97 -1.77 -2.33
C ARG A 53 -7.88 -0.75 -2.64
N ASP A 54 -8.23 0.37 -3.27
CA ASP A 54 -7.25 1.37 -3.74
C ASP A 54 -6.80 2.27 -2.59
N ILE A 55 -7.72 2.67 -1.69
CA ILE A 55 -7.37 3.41 -0.47
C ILE A 55 -6.47 2.57 0.44
N ASN A 56 -6.82 1.30 0.64
CA ASN A 56 -6.03 0.36 1.43
C ASN A 56 -4.62 0.18 0.84
N ALA A 57 -4.52 -0.03 -0.48
CA ALA A 57 -3.24 -0.14 -1.17
C ALA A 57 -2.38 1.12 -1.01
N ALA A 58 -2.94 2.31 -1.21
CA ALA A 58 -2.22 3.58 -1.08
C ALA A 58 -1.63 3.77 0.33
N ILE A 59 -2.41 3.45 1.38
CA ILE A 59 -1.96 3.53 2.76
C ILE A 59 -0.83 2.51 3.02
N ASN A 60 -1.00 1.26 2.58
CA ASN A 60 0.02 0.23 2.77
C ASN A 60 1.32 0.54 2.02
N ILE A 61 1.26 1.12 0.82
CA ILE A 61 2.45 1.56 0.06
C ILE A 61 3.17 2.68 0.80
N LYS A 62 2.43 3.67 1.32
CA LYS A 62 3.01 4.76 2.13
C LYS A 62 3.71 4.19 3.36
N ASN A 63 3.02 3.33 4.11
CA ASN A 63 3.55 2.75 5.34
C ASN A 63 4.81 1.92 5.09
N GLU A 64 4.83 1.13 4.01
CA GLU A 64 6.01 0.36 3.62
C GLU A 64 7.19 1.25 3.24
N GLY A 65 6.94 2.33 2.49
CA GLY A 65 7.96 3.33 2.18
C GLY A 65 8.51 4.01 3.45
N CYS A 66 7.65 4.36 4.40
CA CYS A 66 8.05 4.90 5.71
C CYS A 66 8.89 3.89 6.51
N ARG A 67 8.51 2.60 6.48
CA ARG A 67 9.26 1.52 7.15
C ARG A 67 10.66 1.37 6.55
N MET A 68 10.79 1.39 5.22
CA MET A 68 12.09 1.34 4.54
C MET A 68 13.01 2.53 4.87
N LEU A 69 12.42 3.70 5.16
CA LEU A 69 13.14 4.90 5.60
C LEU A 69 13.47 4.93 7.10
N GLY A 70 12.91 4.02 7.90
CA GLY A 70 13.05 4.07 9.36
C GLY A 70 12.29 5.22 10.03
N ILE A 71 11.20 5.69 9.43
CA ILE A 71 10.34 6.77 9.95
C ILE A 71 8.93 6.29 10.35
N ALA A 72 8.74 4.97 10.44
CA ALA A 72 7.49 4.32 10.79
C ALA A 72 7.30 4.19 12.30
#